data_AF-A0A960JFY0-F1
#
_entry.id   AF-A0A960JFY0-F1
#
_cell.length_a   1.000
_cell.length_b   1.000
_cell.length_c   1.000
_cell.angle_alpha   90.00
_cell.angle_beta   90.00
_cell.angle_gamma   90.00
#
_symmetry.space_group_name_H-M   'P 1'
#
loop_
_entity.id
_entity.type
_entity.pdbx_description
1 polymer ?
#
loop_
_entity_poly.entity_id
_entity_poly.type
_entity_poly.pdbx_seq_one_letter_code
_entity_poly.pdbx_strand_id
1 'polypeptide(L)'
;MISGKNIIIISSIDWDFNWQGPQEIASRLARSGNRVLFIENTGVRTPVLKDISRVKSRFVKWQQGKAKEGITEVQENLFICSPIVMPPFGSSLSRNLNRKIFLPAIK
;
A
#
# COMPACT_ATOMS: atom_id res chain seq x y z
N MET A 1 18.09 -12.55 -13.80
CA MET A 1 16.85 -11.82 -13.45
C MET A 1 16.73 -10.61 -14.36
N ILE A 2 15.52 -10.12 -14.62
CA ILE A 2 15.32 -8.83 -15.31
C ILE A 2 16.03 -7.70 -14.54
N SER A 3 16.56 -6.69 -15.24
CA SER A 3 17.31 -5.57 -14.66
C SER A 3 17.05 -4.25 -15.40
N GLY A 4 17.32 -3.12 -14.74
CA GLY A 4 17.18 -1.77 -15.34
C GLY A 4 15.75 -1.37 -15.67
N LYS A 5 14.75 -2.00 -15.03
CA LYS A 5 13.32 -1.69 -15.24
C LYS A 5 12.71 -0.97 -14.04
N ASN A 6 11.62 -0.26 -14.31
CA ASN A 6 10.68 0.19 -13.29
C ASN A 6 9.58 -0.86 -13.16
N ILE A 7 9.36 -1.40 -11.96
CA ILE A 7 8.44 -2.51 -11.72
C ILE A 7 7.44 -2.09 -10.64
N ILE A 8 6.15 -2.23 -10.94
CA ILE A 8 5.07 -2.00 -9.96
C ILE A 8 4.50 -3.35 -9.56
N ILE A 9 4.48 -3.64 -8.26
CA ILE A 9 3.92 -4.86 -7.69
C ILE A 9 2.69 -4.47 -6.87
N ILE A 10 1.51 -4.93 -7.28
CA ILE A 10 0.27 -4.77 -6.51
C ILE A 10 0.10 -6.03 -5.66
N SER A 11 0.24 -5.87 -4.35
CA SER A 11 0.28 -6.98 -3.40
C SER A 11 -1.06 -7.21 -2.70
N SER A 12 -1.34 -8.48 -2.37
CA SER A 12 -2.44 -8.86 -1.48
C SER A 12 -2.10 -8.78 0.01
N ILE A 13 -0.83 -8.54 0.35
CA ILE A 13 -0.33 -8.41 1.72
C ILE A 13 0.31 -7.05 1.98
N ASP A 14 0.34 -6.68 3.25
CA ASP A 14 1.08 -5.50 3.74
C ASP A 14 2.55 -5.89 3.94
N TRP A 15 3.46 -4.95 3.78
CA TRP A 15 4.90 -5.20 3.88
C TRP A 15 5.35 -5.64 5.28
N ASP A 16 4.67 -5.17 6.32
CA ASP A 16 4.96 -5.55 7.70
C ASP A 16 4.28 -6.86 8.13
N PHE A 17 3.49 -7.48 7.25
CA PHE A 17 2.91 -8.78 7.53
C PHE A 17 3.99 -9.88 7.44
N ASN A 18 3.71 -11.06 8.03
CA ASN A 18 4.64 -12.20 8.03
C ASN A 18 5.29 -12.39 6.65
N TRP A 19 6.62 -12.49 6.64
CA TRP A 19 7.43 -12.54 5.43
C TRP A 19 6.99 -13.68 4.50
N GLN A 20 6.76 -13.36 3.24
CA GLN A 20 6.17 -14.22 2.21
C GLN A 20 6.77 -13.94 0.83
N GLY A 21 6.33 -14.73 -0.15
CA GLY A 21 6.78 -14.64 -1.54
C GLY A 21 6.78 -13.23 -2.16
N PRO A 22 5.74 -12.40 -2.00
CA PRO A 22 5.71 -11.06 -2.61
C PRO A 22 6.86 -10.16 -2.13
N GLN A 23 7.19 -10.20 -0.84
CA GLN A 23 8.31 -9.42 -0.28
C GLN A 23 9.64 -9.94 -0.82
N GLU A 24 9.84 -11.27 -0.84
CA GLU A 24 11.06 -11.89 -1.35
C GLU A 24 11.30 -11.56 -2.83
N ILE A 25 10.25 -11.65 -3.66
CA ILE A 25 10.32 -11.32 -5.09
C ILE A 25 10.68 -9.84 -5.28
N ALA A 26 10.01 -8.94 -4.56
CA ALA A 26 10.27 -7.50 -4.63
C ALA A 26 11.72 -7.18 -4.24
N SER A 27 12.22 -7.75 -3.14
CA SER A 27 13.59 -7.57 -2.68
C SER A 27 14.63 -8.09 -3.68
N ARG A 28 14.41 -9.28 -4.28
CA ARG A 28 15.32 -9.81 -5.30
C ARG A 28 15.32 -8.97 -6.58
N LEU A 29 14.16 -8.49 -7.01
CA LEU A 29 14.05 -7.61 -8.17
C LEU A 29 14.78 -6.29 -7.93
N ALA A 30 14.63 -5.69 -6.76
CA ALA A 30 15.36 -4.48 -6.39
C ALA A 30 16.89 -4.72 -6.37
N ARG A 31 17.35 -5.80 -5.74
CA ARG A 31 18.78 -6.20 -5.73
C ARG A 31 19.34 -6.51 -7.10
N SER A 32 18.51 -6.85 -8.07
CA SER A 32 18.91 -7.07 -9.47
C SER A 32 19.05 -5.75 -10.27
N GLY A 33 18.99 -4.59 -9.61
CA GLY A 33 19.14 -3.28 -10.24
C GLY A 33 17.87 -2.75 -10.89
N ASN A 34 16.69 -3.11 -10.37
CA ASN A 34 15.41 -2.55 -10.80
C ASN A 34 14.88 -1.56 -9.76
N ARG A 35 14.13 -0.55 -10.19
CA ARG A 35 13.35 0.31 -9.30
C ARG A 35 11.98 -0.31 -9.09
N VAL A 36 11.72 -0.78 -7.88
CA VAL A 36 10.52 -1.53 -7.53
C VAL A 36 9.61 -0.69 -6.64
N LEU A 37 8.34 -0.54 -7.03
CA LEU A 37 7.28 0.03 -6.20
C LEU A 37 6.31 -1.08 -5.78
N PHE A 38 6.29 -1.38 -4.49
CA PHE A 38 5.40 -2.35 -3.86
C PHE A 38 4.17 -1.63 -3.30
N ILE A 39 3.01 -1.85 -3.91
CA ILE A 39 1.73 -1.29 -3.48
C ILE A 39 1.06 -2.30 -2.55
N GLU A 40 0.88 -1.92 -1.29
CA GLU A 40 0.20 -2.75 -0.30
C GLU A 40 -1.29 -2.91 -0.62
N ASN A 41 -1.90 -3.95 -0.04
CA ASN A 41 -3.31 -4.25 -0.25
C ASN A 41 -4.20 -3.07 0.15
N THR A 42 -5.11 -2.69 -0.74
CA THR A 42 -6.09 -1.60 -0.54
C THR A 42 -7.19 -1.92 0.47
N GLY A 43 -7.13 -3.05 1.19
CA GLY A 43 -8.04 -3.37 2.28
C GLY A 43 -9.45 -3.67 1.78
N VAL A 44 -9.64 -4.84 1.18
CA VAL A 44 -10.93 -5.26 0.60
C VAL A 44 -11.99 -5.55 1.69
N ARG A 45 -11.57 -5.78 2.94
CA ARG A 45 -12.47 -6.14 4.05
C ARG A 45 -12.70 -4.98 5.01
N THR A 46 -13.96 -4.80 5.42
CA THR A 46 -14.34 -3.86 6.48
C THR A 46 -13.60 -4.21 7.79
N PRO A 47 -12.77 -3.31 8.35
CA PRO A 47 -12.08 -3.54 9.60
C PRO A 47 -13.10 -3.66 10.74
N VAL A 48 -12.95 -4.68 11.57
CA VAL A 48 -13.71 -4.84 12.82
C VAL A 48 -13.02 -4.05 13.95
N LEU A 49 -13.67 -3.88 15.11
CA LEU A 49 -13.08 -3.15 16.25
C LEU A 49 -11.69 -3.67 16.67
N LYS A 50 -11.38 -4.93 16.36
CA LYS A 50 -10.06 -5.56 16.60
C LYS A 50 -8.97 -5.07 15.63
N ASP A 51 -9.35 -4.52 14.48
CA ASP A 51 -8.44 -4.04 13.43
C ASP A 51 -8.08 -2.55 13.59
N ILE A 52 -8.57 -1.90 14.64
CA ILE A 52 -8.30 -0.47 14.91
C ILE A 52 -6.80 -0.19 15.03
N SER A 53 -6.02 -1.12 15.60
CA SER A 53 -4.55 -1.00 15.67
C SER A 53 -3.91 -0.97 14.27
N ARG A 54 -4.41 -1.81 13.36
CA ARG A 54 -3.95 -1.91 11.97
C ARG A 54 -4.36 -0.71 11.13
N VAL A 55 -5.55 -0.15 11.38
CA VAL A 55 -5.98 1.10 10.74
C VAL A 55 -5.16 2.29 11.24
N LYS A 56 -4.89 2.35 12.54
CA LYS A 56 -4.02 3.39 13.13
C LYS A 56 -2.60 3.31 12.60
N SER A 57 -2.01 2.12 12.47
CA SER A 57 -0.66 1.98 11.92
C SER A 57 -0.58 2.43 10.46
N ARG A 58 -1.57 2.11 9.63
CA ARG A 58 -1.67 2.63 8.25
C ARG A 58 -1.77 4.15 8.21
N PHE A 59 -2.59 4.74 9.07
CA PHE A 59 -2.73 6.19 9.15
C PHE A 59 -1.43 6.87 9.61
N VAL A 60 -0.75 6.32 10.62
CA VAL A 60 0.54 6.82 11.11
C VAL A 60 1.61 6.72 10.04
N LYS A 61 1.72 5.59 9.33
CA LYS A 61 2.66 5.42 8.21
C LYS A 61 2.40 6.40 7.08
N TRP A 62 1.14 6.56 6.68
CA TRP A 62 0.79 7.55 5.67
C TRP A 62 1.10 8.98 6.14
N GLN A 63 0.86 9.29 7.42
CA GLN A 63 1.14 10.59 7.99
C GLN A 63 2.66 10.86 8.10
N GLN A 64 3.47 9.83 8.41
CA GLN A 64 4.92 9.89 8.38
C GLN A 64 5.47 9.98 6.94
N GLY A 65 4.77 9.35 5.99
CA GLY A 65 5.02 9.45 4.56
C GLY A 65 4.48 10.72 3.88
N LYS A 66 4.00 11.72 4.63
CA LYS A 66 3.43 12.96 4.09
C LYS A 66 4.36 13.76 3.18
N ALA A 67 5.67 13.55 3.26
CA ALA A 67 6.62 14.18 2.33
C ALA A 67 6.59 13.56 0.91
N LYS A 68 6.02 12.35 0.72
CA LYS A 68 5.99 11.60 -0.55
C LYS A 68 4.71 10.75 -0.74
N GLU A 69 3.52 11.29 -0.43
CA GLU A 69 2.23 10.64 -0.72
C GLU A 69 2.04 9.24 -0.11
N GLY A 70 2.70 8.91 1.01
CA GLY A 70 2.63 7.58 1.61
C GLY A 70 3.56 6.54 0.99
N ILE A 71 4.60 7.00 0.28
CA ILE A 71 5.68 6.17 -0.26
C ILE A 71 6.90 6.19 0.67
N THR A 72 7.39 5.02 1.06
CA THR A 72 8.58 4.85 1.91
C THR A 72 9.58 3.92 1.25
N GLU A 73 10.85 4.32 1.22
CA GLU A 73 11.94 3.44 0.79
C GLU A 73 12.38 2.55 1.94
N VAL A 74 12.41 1.23 1.73
CA VAL A 74 12.78 0.25 2.77
C VAL A 74 14.09 -0.47 2.48
N GLN A 75 14.52 -0.44 1.23
CA GLN A 75 15.80 -0.94 0.76
C GLN A 75 16.14 -0.13 -0.50
N GLU A 76 17.42 -0.03 -0.84
CA GLU A 76 17.86 0.57 -2.10
C GLU A 76 17.03 0.04 -3.28
N ASN A 77 16.46 0.97 -4.05
CA ASN A 77 15.60 0.73 -5.20
C ASN A 77 14.27 -0.01 -4.91
N LEU A 78 13.86 -0.10 -3.64
CA LEU A 78 12.59 -0.71 -3.22
C LEU A 78 11.75 0.24 -2.38
N PHE A 79 10.64 0.66 -2.96
CA PHE A 79 9.69 1.60 -2.38
C PHE A 79 8.39 0.88 -2.05
N ILE A 80 7.77 1.22 -0.93
CA ILE A 80 6.45 0.73 -0.52
C ILE A 80 5.48 1.89 -0.60
N CYS A 81 4.32 1.67 -1.20
CA CYS A 81 3.17 2.57 -1.17
C CYS A 81 2.06 1.90 -0.37
N SER A 82 1.61 2.55 0.70
CA SER A 82 0.48 2.12 1.53
C SER A 82 -0.75 2.97 1.20
N PRO A 83 -1.54 2.63 0.17
CA PRO A 83 -2.67 3.46 -0.23
C PRO A 83 -3.72 3.53 0.89
N ILE A 84 -4.11 4.75 1.28
CA ILE A 84 -5.28 4.96 2.13
C ILE A 84 -6.52 4.85 1.26
N VAL A 85 -7.16 3.69 1.30
CA VAL A 85 -8.49 3.47 0.73
C VAL A 85 -9.41 3.03 1.87
N MET A 86 -10.56 3.68 2.02
CA MET A 86 -11.58 3.17 2.94
C MET A 86 -12.29 1.99 2.28
N PRO A 87 -12.58 0.89 3.01
CA PRO A 87 -13.23 -0.28 2.43
C PRO A 87 -14.56 0.10 1.78
N PRO A 88 -14.80 -0.29 0.52
CA PRO A 88 -16.00 0.12 -0.21
C PRO A 88 -17.27 -0.61 0.26
N PHE A 89 -17.13 -1.74 0.95
CA PHE A 89 -18.24 -2.61 1.38
C PHE A 89 -18.72 -2.33 2.83
N GLY A 90 -18.44 -1.14 3.36
CA GLY A 90 -18.84 -0.71 4.69
C GLY A 90 -20.22 -0.02 4.77
N SER A 91 -20.43 0.75 5.83
CA SER A 91 -21.65 1.52 6.08
C SER A 91 -21.91 2.57 4.98
N SER A 92 -23.13 3.13 4.96
CA SER A 92 -23.49 4.23 4.05
C SER A 92 -22.54 5.42 4.15
N LEU A 93 -21.95 5.65 5.33
CA LEU A 93 -20.95 6.67 5.58
C LEU A 93 -19.63 6.39 4.82
N SER A 94 -19.10 5.17 4.89
CA SER A 94 -17.87 4.76 4.19
C SER A 94 -18.01 4.93 2.68
N ARG A 95 -19.16 4.56 2.12
CA ARG A 95 -19.44 4.72 0.68
C ARG A 95 -19.51 6.17 0.25
N ASN A 96 -20.14 7.04 1.05
CA ASN A 96 -20.25 8.47 0.73
C ASN A 96 -18.90 9.19 0.81
N LEU A 97 -18.07 8.83 1.80
CA LEU A 97 -16.68 9.32 1.89
C LEU A 97 -15.84 8.86 0.69
N ASN A 98 -15.89 7.57 0.32
CA ASN A 98 -15.22 7.07 -0.89
C ASN A 98 -15.67 7.80 -2.14
N ARG A 99 -16.98 8.07 -2.26
CA ARG A 99 -17.54 8.82 -3.39
C ARG A 99 -16.92 10.22 -3.49
N LYS A 100 -16.82 10.94 -2.38
CA LYS A 100 -16.26 12.30 -2.35
C LYS A 100 -14.74 12.34 -2.58
N ILE A 101 -14.01 11.32 -2.13
CA ILE A 101 -12.55 11.27 -2.26
C ILE A 101 -12.14 10.80 -3.66
N PHE A 102 -12.76 9.74 -4.18
CA PHE A 102 -12.30 9.07 -5.41
C PHE A 102 -13.00 9.54 -6.68
N LEU A 103 -14.30 9.88 -6.66
CA LEU A 103 -14.98 10.31 -7.91
C LEU A 103 -14.43 11.60 -8.53
N PRO A 104 -13.99 12.61 -7.77
CA PRO A 104 -13.39 13.80 -8.39
C PRO A 104 -12.10 13.53 -9.15
N ALA A 105 -11.41 12.42 -8.84
CA ALA A 105 -10.17 12.02 -9.49
C ALA A 105 -10.39 11.28 -10.83
N ILE A 106 -11.64 10.91 -11.15
CA ILE A 106 -12.01 10.19 -12.40
C ILE A 106 -12.66 11.17 -13.40
N LYS A 107 -12.15 12.40 -13.47
CA LYS A 107 -12.55 13.38 -14.50
C LYS A 107 -11.63 13.31 -15.70
#